data_AF-A0A9K3JSR7-F1
#
_entry.id   AF-A0A9K3JSR7-F1
#
_cell.length_a   1.000
_cell.length_b   1.000
_cell.length_c   1.000
_cell.angle_alpha   90.00
_cell.angle_beta   90.00
_cell.angle_gamma   90.00
#
_symmetry.space_group_name_H-M   'P 1'
#
loop_
_entity.id
_entity.type
_entity.pdbx_description
1 polymer ?
#
loop_
_entity_poly.entity_id
_entity_poly.type
_entity_poly.pdbx_seq_one_letter_code
_entity_poly.pdbx_strand_id
1 'polypeptide(L)'
;MKRRKKDMLKEIFLRNGGLLLQQQMSSGDSINIGYLDPEYFQSSQLTEKCDVYSFGVVLVELLTGQKPITAFSDGGMCSLSTYFLSAMEENRLFEIVDHRVMIEGGKDQVKRFAELASGCLNLTGERGRK
;
A
#
# COMPACT_ATOMS: atom_id res chain seq x y z
N MET A 1 26.26 17.04 3.89
CA MET A 1 24.94 16.35 3.70
C MET A 1 24.96 15.10 2.81
N LYS A 2 26.00 14.79 2.01
CA LYS A 2 25.99 13.61 1.11
C LYS A 2 26.38 12.26 1.77
N ARG A 3 27.03 12.26 2.93
CA ARG A 3 27.43 11.03 3.65
C ARG A 3 26.25 10.33 4.35
N ARG A 4 25.37 11.09 5.03
CA ARG A 4 24.18 10.55 5.73
C ARG A 4 23.23 9.77 4.81
N LYS A 5 23.03 10.20 3.57
CA LYS A 5 22.21 9.47 2.59
C LYS A 5 22.82 8.10 2.24
N LYS A 6 24.15 8.01 2.13
CA LYS A 6 24.86 6.76 1.78
C LYS A 6 24.83 5.74 2.92
N ASP A 7 24.87 6.22 4.16
CA ASP A 7 24.82 5.36 5.35
C ASP A 7 23.39 4.86 5.58
N MET A 8 22.38 5.72 5.36
CA MET A 8 20.95 5.33 5.37
C MET A 8 20.66 4.28 4.28
N LEU A 9 21.21 4.48 3.06
CA LEU A 9 21.12 3.52 1.95
C LEU A 9 21.81 2.17 2.24
N LYS A 10 22.84 2.15 3.10
CA LYS A 10 23.52 0.92 3.51
C LYS A 10 22.77 0.15 4.59
N GLU A 11 22.09 0.83 5.51
CA GLU A 11 21.17 0.19 6.46
C GLU A 11 19.95 -0.40 5.75
N ILE A 12 19.46 0.27 4.71
CA ILE A 12 18.39 -0.21 3.83
C ILE A 12 18.78 -1.53 3.12
N PHE A 13 20.05 -1.67 2.72
CA PHE A 13 20.54 -2.85 1.98
C PHE A 13 20.68 -4.12 2.84
N LEU A 14 20.92 -4.01 4.14
CA LEU A 14 21.38 -5.16 4.95
C LEU A 14 20.29 -5.89 5.74
N ARG A 15 19.06 -5.37 5.88
CA ARG A 15 18.05 -6.01 6.72
C ARG A 15 17.13 -7.01 6.01
N ASN A 16 16.42 -6.64 4.93
CA ASN A 16 15.21 -7.42 4.56
C ASN A 16 15.02 -7.77 3.08
N GLY A 17 15.96 -7.49 2.16
CA GLY A 17 15.77 -7.87 0.75
C GLY A 17 14.55 -7.21 0.05
N GLY A 18 14.03 -6.10 0.58
CA GLY A 18 12.86 -5.38 0.07
C GLY A 18 13.15 -4.61 -1.22
N LEU A 19 12.90 -5.24 -2.36
CA LEU A 19 13.11 -4.68 -3.70
C LEU A 19 12.22 -3.45 -4.01
N LEU A 20 11.05 -3.33 -3.36
CA LEU A 20 9.96 -2.47 -3.85
C LEU A 20 10.15 -0.99 -3.49
N LEU A 21 10.58 -0.67 -2.26
CA LEU A 21 10.84 0.72 -1.84
C LEU A 21 12.16 1.28 -2.42
N GLN A 22 13.15 0.40 -2.65
CA GLN A 22 14.46 0.80 -3.17
C GLN A 22 14.39 1.21 -4.66
N GLN A 23 13.60 0.54 -5.50
CA GLN A 23 13.42 0.92 -6.91
C GLN A 23 12.73 2.27 -7.07
N GLN A 24 11.78 2.61 -6.19
CA GLN A 24 10.98 3.83 -6.26
C GLN A 24 11.73 5.08 -5.73
N MET A 25 12.78 4.90 -4.92
CA MET A 25 13.61 6.00 -4.40
C MET A 25 14.88 6.27 -5.22
N SER A 26 15.32 5.33 -6.06
CA SER A 26 16.59 5.42 -6.80
C SER A 26 16.47 6.05 -8.20
N SER A 27 15.25 6.16 -8.72
CA SER A 27 14.94 6.91 -9.93
C SER A 27 14.80 8.37 -9.52
N GLY A 28 15.46 9.31 -10.19
CA GLY A 28 15.26 10.75 -9.93
C GLY A 28 13.85 11.27 -10.25
N ASP A 29 12.89 10.36 -10.47
CA ASP A 29 11.50 10.61 -10.78
C ASP A 29 10.67 10.30 -9.53
N SER A 30 9.80 11.25 -9.17
CA SER A 30 8.69 11.18 -8.21
C SER A 30 8.60 9.91 -7.36
N ILE A 31 8.99 9.98 -6.08
CA ILE A 31 8.64 8.96 -5.08
C ILE A 31 7.15 8.63 -5.25
N ASN A 32 6.81 7.36 -5.46
CA ASN A 32 5.44 6.93 -5.67
C ASN A 32 4.72 6.83 -4.32
N ILE A 33 4.29 7.99 -3.82
CA ILE A 33 3.74 8.21 -2.47
C ILE A 33 2.58 7.26 -2.16
N GLY A 34 1.86 6.75 -3.16
CA GLY A 34 0.71 5.86 -2.99
C GLY A 34 0.97 4.54 -2.28
N TYR A 35 2.22 4.04 -2.27
CA TYR A 35 2.55 2.78 -1.60
C TYR A 35 3.13 2.98 -0.19
N LEU A 36 3.34 4.22 0.24
CA LEU A 36 3.99 4.51 1.50
C LEU A 36 3.03 4.36 2.69
N ASP A 37 3.51 3.66 3.71
CA ASP A 37 2.82 3.53 4.98
C ASP A 37 2.62 4.91 5.64
N PRO A 38 1.39 5.31 5.99
CA PRO A 38 1.12 6.57 6.68
C PRO A 38 1.87 6.67 8.02
N GLU A 39 2.15 5.56 8.72
CA GLU A 39 2.91 5.56 9.98
C GLU A 39 4.40 5.88 9.75
N TYR A 40 4.96 5.53 8.59
CA TYR A 40 6.33 5.90 8.22
C TYR A 40 6.49 7.41 8.14
N PHE A 41 5.51 8.15 7.61
CA PHE A 41 5.56 9.61 7.55
C PHE A 41 5.58 10.27 8.93
N GLN A 42 4.89 9.68 9.91
CA GLN A 42 4.80 10.23 11.26
C GLN A 42 6.02 9.88 12.10
N SER A 43 6.47 8.61 12.03
CA SER A 43 7.54 8.10 12.89
C SER A 43 8.94 8.27 12.29
N SER A 44 9.04 8.40 10.96
CA SER A 44 10.29 8.27 10.19
C SER A 44 11.03 6.94 10.44
N GLN A 45 10.33 5.91 10.95
CA GLN A 45 10.89 4.60 11.24
C GLN A 45 10.45 3.62 10.15
N LEU A 46 11.43 3.06 9.45
CA LEU A 46 11.19 1.96 8.53
C LEU A 46 11.06 0.65 9.33
N THR A 47 9.91 0.03 9.26
CA THR A 47 9.63 -1.25 9.94
C THR A 47 9.17 -2.29 8.94
N GLU A 48 9.14 -3.56 9.35
CA GLU A 48 8.55 -4.64 8.54
C GLU A 48 7.06 -4.40 8.21
N LYS A 49 6.36 -3.59 9.02
CA LYS A 49 4.96 -3.22 8.79
C LYS A 49 4.80 -2.33 7.55
N CYS A 50 5.81 -1.53 7.24
CA CYS A 50 5.79 -0.68 6.05
C CYS A 50 5.76 -1.52 4.77
N ASP A 51 6.55 -2.61 4.72
CA ASP A 51 6.55 -3.53 3.59
C ASP A 51 5.20 -4.26 3.45
N VAL A 52 4.57 -4.63 4.56
CA VAL A 52 3.24 -5.25 4.57
C VAL A 52 2.17 -4.26 4.10
N TYR A 53 2.24 -2.99 4.50
CA TYR A 53 1.34 -1.95 4.01
C TYR A 53 1.47 -1.78 2.49
N SER A 54 2.69 -1.62 1.98
CA SER A 54 2.94 -1.50 0.53
C SER A 54 2.44 -2.72 -0.24
N PHE A 55 2.59 -3.93 0.33
CA PHE A 55 2.00 -5.13 -0.24
C PHE A 55 0.47 -5.06 -0.28
N GLY A 56 -0.17 -4.59 0.79
CA GLY A 56 -1.61 -4.33 0.83
C GLY A 56 -2.07 -3.40 -0.31
N VAL A 57 -1.34 -2.32 -0.57
CA VAL A 57 -1.65 -1.42 -1.70
C VAL A 57 -1.56 -2.13 -3.05
N VAL A 58 -0.55 -2.97 -3.26
CA VAL A 58 -0.41 -3.79 -4.49
C VAL A 58 -1.59 -4.76 -4.63
N LEU A 59 -2.04 -5.40 -3.55
CA LEU A 59 -3.21 -6.28 -3.61
C LEU A 59 -4.47 -5.51 -4.03
N VAL A 60 -4.65 -4.28 -3.54
CA VAL A 60 -5.79 -3.44 -3.94
C VAL A 60 -5.67 -2.99 -5.40
N GLU A 61 -4.48 -2.63 -5.88
CA GLU A 61 -4.24 -2.32 -7.30
C GLU A 61 -4.59 -3.53 -8.18
N LEU A 62 -4.25 -4.75 -7.78
CA LEU A 62 -4.60 -5.96 -8.51
C LEU A 62 -6.11 -6.25 -8.52
N LEU A 63 -6.81 -6.01 -7.40
CA LEU A 63 -8.26 -6.20 -7.33
C LEU A 63 -9.04 -5.21 -8.21
N THR A 64 -8.60 -3.95 -8.21
CA THR A 64 -9.36 -2.83 -8.79
C THR A 64 -8.89 -2.47 -10.19
N GLY A 65 -7.65 -2.86 -10.56
CA GLY A 65 -6.98 -2.38 -11.77
C GLY A 65 -6.63 -0.89 -11.73
N GLN A 66 -6.78 -0.22 -10.58
CA GLN A 66 -6.61 1.22 -10.42
C GLN A 66 -5.22 1.58 -9.87
N LYS A 67 -4.74 2.77 -10.21
CA LYS A 67 -3.47 3.26 -9.67
C LYS A 67 -3.59 3.69 -8.20
N PRO A 68 -2.54 3.46 -7.38
CA PRO A 68 -2.56 3.76 -5.95
C PRO A 68 -2.89 5.22 -5.60
N ILE A 69 -2.53 6.15 -6.47
CA ILE A 69 -2.91 7.56 -6.38
C ILE A 69 -3.65 7.91 -7.66
N THR A 70 -4.87 8.41 -7.49
CA THR A 70 -5.64 8.98 -8.59
C THR A 70 -5.73 10.49 -8.40
N ALA A 71 -5.34 11.24 -9.42
CA ALA A 71 -5.47 12.70 -9.44
C ALA A 71 -6.85 13.07 -10.01
N PHE A 72 -7.54 13.99 -9.35
CA PHE A 72 -8.79 14.57 -9.81
C PHE A 72 -8.54 15.85 -10.61
N SER A 73 -9.52 16.21 -11.46
CA SER A 73 -9.46 17.40 -12.31
C SER A 73 -9.42 18.72 -11.55
N ASP A 74 -9.81 18.71 -10.27
CA ASP A 74 -9.76 19.87 -9.36
C ASP A 74 -8.41 20.02 -8.64
N GLY A 75 -7.43 19.15 -8.95
CA GLY A 75 -6.12 19.13 -8.32
C GLY A 75 -6.04 18.33 -7.02
N GLY A 76 -7.14 17.69 -6.59
CA GLY A 76 -7.14 16.74 -5.49
C GLY A 76 -6.43 15.42 -5.83
N MET A 77 -5.93 14.73 -4.80
CA MET A 77 -5.39 13.37 -4.92
C MET A 77 -6.16 12.44 -3.97
N CYS A 78 -6.55 11.26 -4.45
CA CYS A 78 -7.15 10.21 -3.64
C CYS A 78 -6.18 9.05 -3.47
N SER A 79 -6.02 8.60 -2.23
CA SER A 79 -5.35 7.33 -1.95
C SER A 79 -6.29 6.16 -2.19
N LEU A 80 -5.89 5.25 -3.07
CA LEU A 80 -6.64 4.04 -3.37
C LEU A 80 -6.81 3.17 -2.12
N SER A 81 -5.81 3.13 -1.24
CA SER A 81 -5.90 2.35 0.01
C SER A 81 -6.98 2.91 0.93
N THR A 82 -7.06 4.23 1.10
CA THR A 82 -8.08 4.89 1.90
C THR A 82 -9.47 4.69 1.31
N TYR A 83 -9.62 4.85 0.00
CA TYR A 83 -10.88 4.61 -0.70
C TYR A 83 -11.34 3.15 -0.56
N PHE A 84 -10.44 2.20 -0.74
CA PHE A 84 -10.71 0.78 -0.57
C PHE A 84 -11.16 0.44 0.85
N LEU A 85 -10.48 0.97 1.88
CA LEU A 85 -10.86 0.75 3.28
C LEU A 85 -12.27 1.29 3.59
N SER A 86 -12.62 2.48 3.11
CA SER A 86 -13.98 3.03 3.22
C SER A 86 -15.01 2.16 2.49
N ALA A 87 -14.72 1.69 1.28
CA ALA A 87 -15.60 0.78 0.56
C ALA A 87 -15.79 -0.56 1.30
N MET A 88 -14.76 -1.07 1.97
CA MET A 88 -14.86 -2.28 2.80
C MET A 88 -15.77 -2.06 4.02
N GLU A 89 -15.61 -0.93 4.72
CA GLU A 89 -16.46 -0.56 5.87
C GLU A 89 -17.94 -0.38 5.47
N GLU A 90 -18.18 0.21 4.30
CA GLU A 90 -19.52 0.46 3.76
C GLU A 90 -20.14 -0.76 3.06
N ASN A 91 -19.46 -1.92 3.05
CA ASN A 91 -19.88 -3.13 2.33
C ASN A 91 -20.05 -2.93 0.80
N ARG A 92 -19.30 -1.99 0.22
CA ARG A 92 -19.31 -1.64 -1.21
C ARG A 92 -18.14 -2.26 -2.01
N LEU A 93 -17.51 -3.32 -1.49
CA LEU A 93 -16.38 -4.00 -2.14
C LEU A 93 -16.64 -4.31 -3.63
N PHE A 94 -17.80 -4.89 -3.95
CA PHE A 94 -18.08 -5.32 -5.31
C PHE A 94 -18.34 -4.17 -6.30
N GLU A 95 -18.48 -2.93 -5.82
CA GLU A 95 -18.59 -1.75 -6.69
C GLU A 95 -17.22 -1.30 -7.22
N ILE A 96 -16.14 -1.66 -6.53
CA ILE A 96 -14.80 -1.15 -6.81
C ILE A 96 -13.86 -2.18 -7.45
N VAL A 97 -14.19 -3.47 -7.40
CA VAL A 97 -13.38 -4.55 -7.99
C VAL A 97 -13.54 -4.55 -9.51
N ASP A 98 -12.44 -4.77 -10.25
CA ASP A 98 -12.48 -4.89 -11.72
C ASP A 98 -13.38 -6.06 -12.12
N HIS A 99 -14.30 -5.82 -13.05
CA HIS A 99 -15.23 -6.82 -13.57
C HIS A 99 -14.55 -8.12 -14.04
N ARG A 100 -13.33 -8.06 -14.59
CA ARG A 100 -12.56 -9.24 -15.02
C ARG A 100 -12.18 -10.11 -13.83
N VAL A 101 -11.71 -9.48 -12.74
CA VAL A 101 -11.38 -10.18 -11.49
C VAL A 101 -12.63 -10.82 -10.89
N MET A 102 -13.78 -10.14 -10.96
CA MET A 102 -15.06 -10.69 -10.51
C MET A 102 -15.52 -11.92 -11.30
N ILE A 103 -15.33 -11.92 -12.62
CA ILE A 103 -15.72 -13.03 -13.51
C ILE A 103 -14.80 -14.24 -13.29
N GLU A 104 -13.49 -14.02 -13.18
CA GLU A 104 -12.50 -15.11 -13.10
C GLU A 104 -12.36 -15.70 -11.69
N GLY A 105 -12.37 -14.88 -10.64
CA GLY A 105 -12.15 -15.35 -9.26
C GLY A 105 -13.42 -15.76 -8.52
N GLY A 106 -14.58 -15.22 -8.89
CA GLY A 106 -15.84 -15.44 -8.18
C GLY A 106 -15.92 -14.71 -6.83
N LYS A 107 -17.16 -14.45 -6.39
CA LYS A 107 -17.47 -13.54 -5.26
C LYS A 107 -16.76 -13.90 -3.95
N ASP A 108 -16.75 -15.19 -3.58
CA ASP A 108 -16.21 -15.62 -2.29
C ASP A 108 -14.68 -15.52 -2.23
N GLN A 109 -13.98 -15.78 -3.34
CA GLN A 109 -12.52 -15.69 -3.39
C GLN A 109 -12.09 -14.23 -3.41
N VAL A 110 -12.77 -13.39 -4.20
CA VAL A 110 -12.56 -11.94 -4.20
C VAL A 110 -12.76 -11.35 -2.80
N LYS A 111 -13.81 -11.78 -2.09
CA LYS A 111 -14.06 -11.31 -0.72
C LYS A 111 -12.91 -11.67 0.24
N ARG A 112 -12.44 -12.93 0.23
CA ARG A 112 -11.30 -13.34 1.08
C ARG A 112 -10.01 -12.61 0.71
N PHE A 113 -9.77 -12.38 -0.57
CA PHE A 113 -8.61 -11.61 -1.04
C PHE A 113 -8.68 -10.16 -0.57
N ALA A 114 -9.86 -9.54 -0.62
CA ALA A 114 -10.09 -8.19 -0.12
C ALA A 114 -9.94 -8.08 1.40
N GLU A 115 -10.39 -9.09 2.16
CA GLU A 115 -10.18 -9.18 3.60
C GLU A 115 -8.68 -9.26 3.94
N LEU A 116 -7.90 -10.04 3.18
CA LEU A 116 -6.43 -10.08 3.31
C LEU A 116 -5.80 -8.71 3.04
N ALA A 117 -6.17 -8.07 1.93
CA ALA A 117 -5.66 -6.74 1.57
C ALA A 117 -5.99 -5.70 2.65
N SER A 118 -7.23 -5.71 3.15
CA SER A 118 -7.66 -4.86 4.27
C SER A 118 -6.85 -5.11 5.54
N GLY A 119 -6.55 -6.38 5.85
CA GLY A 119 -5.70 -6.74 6.99
C GLY A 119 -4.27 -6.21 6.87
N CYS A 120 -3.70 -6.18 5.67
CA CYS A 120 -2.39 -5.57 5.41
C CYS A 120 -2.40 -4.04 5.58
N LEU A 121 -3.51 -3.38 5.25
CA LEU A 121 -3.64 -1.92 5.31
C LEU A 121 -4.05 -1.39 6.69
N ASN A 122 -4.80 -2.18 7.47
CA ASN A 122 -5.31 -1.82 8.80
C ASN A 122 -4.31 -2.08 9.95
N LEU A 123 -3.02 -2.08 9.65
CA LEU A 123 -1.97 -2.22 10.65
C LEU A 123 -1.77 -0.91 11.41
N THR A 124 -2.83 -0.42 12.06
CA THR A 124 -2.66 0.47 13.22
C THR A 124 -1.96 -0.35 14.28
N GLY A 125 -0.77 0.07 14.68
CA GLY A 125 0.08 -0.63 15.62
C GLY A 125 -0.53 -0.74 17.03
N GLU A 126 -1.49 -1.64 17.28
CA GLU A 126 -1.74 -2.29 18.57
C GLU A 126 -2.63 -3.53 18.40
N ARG A 127 -2.02 -4.71 18.47
CA ARG A 127 -2.62 -5.88 19.14
C ARG A 127 -1.55 -6.90 19.52
N GLY A 128 -0.58 -6.45 20.30
CA GLY A 128 0.07 -7.33 21.27
C GLY A 128 -0.94 -7.63 22.38
N ARG A 129 -1.81 -8.62 22.18
CA ARG A 129 -2.47 -9.28 23.31
C ARG A 129 -1.51 -10.35 23.81
N LYS A 130 -0.96 -10.07 25.00
CA LYS A 130 -0.43 -11.08 25.92
C LYS A 130 -1.46 -12.18 26.14
#